data_AF-A0A1B3N1H8-F1
#
_entry.id   AF-A0A1B3N1H8-F1
#
_cell.length_a   1.000
_cell.length_b   1.000
_cell.length_c   1.000
_cell.angle_alpha   90.00
_cell.angle_beta   90.00
_cell.angle_gamma   90.00
#
_symmetry.space_group_name_H-M   'P 1'
#
loop_
_entity.id
_entity.type
_entity.pdbx_description
1 polymer ?
#
loop_
_entity_poly.entity_id
_entity_poly.type
_entity_poly.pdbx_seq_one_letter_code
_entity_poly.pdbx_strand_id
1 'polypeptide(L)'
;MHCAVGRHRSKYLAVFLATTALITAAPLQSAPIDASKLDDAALAAALGEARGRSKPLLCDELVPLTAEALKRAAAPANAETFAAGNAALWCAIEEKRYADASAAIELTEAKLGRQEAFDRVAISLDSFLSRPEQAIARIDILARTGGGEALTSIPPEVIYDLSRAATTAKRPDLKLALWSSIYSARSFGQLDPEVIGGTGINLLQAKADSGLLSDKDSDLADLVTNAGAYAALLSQRRYAPLWPHLEERAGDNLAEVLKLDVQINAGRFKAAPNDTERFAGLIYSLLQSGNLKPAIDATEPFREDGMDYSEINEQIAWAINSMAIALRASGRPEEGLKALDALASLDPEQHSWVVNFAINHAAALAGEARHAEALASYDRAQPIAEKQGSPFARAIITGQRACSLHTLGRTDEAAAMLKALEAVRLDAVQGSIGSAMCVGRDDLAIAWALEALADDTHRPVAIAALQPRYMENTPPAWNDPEPNLLLAKSPELAAAFEKVARVVPERFAPLGGKPRLGPKPASSQP
;
A
#
# COMPACT_ATOMS: atom_id res chain seq x y z
N MET A 1 -9.06 -1.36 -4.77
CA MET A 1 -9.12 -1.15 -3.30
C MET A 1 -7.70 -1.07 -2.76
N HIS A 2 -7.14 0.12 -2.63
CA HIS A 2 -5.95 0.39 -1.82
C HIS A 2 -6.33 1.59 -0.95
N CYS A 3 -6.96 1.31 0.20
CA CYS A 3 -7.34 2.30 1.19
C CYS A 3 -6.55 2.07 2.45
N ALA A 4 -6.03 3.16 3.00
CA ALA A 4 -5.32 3.33 4.27
C ALA A 4 -3.78 3.33 4.19
N VAL A 5 -3.21 4.44 3.69
CA VAL A 5 -1.84 4.84 4.04
C VAL A 5 -1.90 6.27 4.60
N GLY A 6 -2.39 6.39 5.83
CA GLY A 6 -2.54 7.68 6.50
C GLY A 6 -1.99 7.75 7.93
N ARG A 7 -1.82 6.62 8.63
CA ARG A 7 -1.35 6.62 10.03
C ARG A 7 -0.21 5.67 10.35
N HIS A 8 0.36 5.01 9.34
CA HIS A 8 1.38 3.99 9.54
C HIS A 8 2.71 4.55 10.07
N ARG A 9 3.07 5.81 9.80
CA ARG A 9 4.41 6.37 10.12
C ARG A 9 4.91 6.16 11.56
N SER A 10 4.03 6.10 12.57
CA SER A 10 4.46 5.96 13.97
C SER A 10 4.63 4.52 14.48
N LYS A 11 4.07 3.50 13.80
CA LYS A 11 4.17 2.10 14.27
C LYS A 11 5.43 1.38 13.77
N TYR A 12 5.97 1.77 12.62
CA TYR A 12 7.06 1.00 11.97
C TYR A 12 8.45 1.36 12.46
N LEU A 13 8.68 2.57 12.98
CA LEU A 13 9.99 2.86 13.60
C LEU A 13 10.27 1.96 14.81
N ALA A 14 9.22 1.50 15.51
CA ALA A 14 9.33 0.57 16.63
C ALA A 14 9.70 -0.86 16.19
N VAL A 15 9.30 -1.28 14.99
CA VAL A 15 9.64 -2.61 14.42
C VAL A 15 11.08 -2.61 13.86
N PHE A 16 11.53 -1.48 13.32
CA PHE A 16 12.90 -1.33 12.81
C PHE A 16 14.01 -1.37 13.88
N LEU A 17 13.66 -1.09 15.14
CA LEU A 17 14.58 -1.10 16.27
C LEU A 17 14.61 -2.46 17.00
N ALA A 18 13.81 -3.44 16.57
CA ALA A 18 13.67 -4.74 17.23
C ALA A 18 14.70 -5.78 16.76
N THR A 19 15.99 -5.49 16.97
CA THR A 19 16.95 -6.54 17.38
C THR A 19 17.67 -6.07 18.63
N THR A 20 16.91 -5.98 19.73
CA THR A 20 17.26 -6.29 21.14
C THR A 20 16.41 -5.45 22.10
N ALA A 21 15.19 -5.90 22.44
CA ALA A 21 14.53 -5.48 23.70
C ALA A 21 13.34 -6.36 24.05
N LEU A 22 13.58 -7.45 24.80
CA LEU A 22 12.61 -7.84 25.83
C LEU A 22 12.76 -6.82 26.97
N ILE A 23 11.62 -6.19 27.30
CA ILE A 23 11.46 -5.15 28.30
C ILE A 23 11.36 -5.81 29.68
N THR A 24 12.36 -5.57 30.52
CA THR A 24 12.16 -5.54 31.97
C THR A 24 12.64 -4.17 32.43
N ALA A 25 11.73 -3.41 33.04
CA ALA A 25 12.04 -2.10 33.61
C ALA A 25 12.96 -2.28 34.82
N ALA A 26 14.07 -1.56 34.83
CA ALA A 26 14.92 -1.33 36.01
C ALA A 26 15.20 0.19 36.11
N PRO A 27 15.47 0.71 37.31
CA PRO A 27 14.95 2.01 37.75
C PRO A 27 15.76 3.24 37.34
N LEU A 28 15.08 4.38 37.47
CA LEU A 28 15.47 5.79 37.40
C LEU A 28 16.94 6.17 37.71
N GLN A 29 17.52 6.91 36.77
CA GLN A 29 18.50 8.02 36.89
C GLN A 29 19.69 7.84 37.85
N SER A 30 20.81 7.37 37.30
CA SER A 30 22.14 7.88 37.67
C SER A 30 22.38 9.21 36.94
N ALA A 31 22.88 10.23 37.62
CA ALA A 31 23.26 11.50 36.98
C ALA A 31 24.24 11.26 35.80
N PRO A 32 24.22 12.08 34.73
CA PRO A 32 25.11 11.93 33.59
C PRO A 32 26.58 11.89 34.03
N ILE A 33 27.39 11.02 33.43
CA ILE A 33 28.82 10.94 33.76
C ILE A 33 29.51 12.25 33.35
N ASP A 34 30.18 12.89 34.30
CA ASP A 34 31.07 14.03 34.02
C ASP A 34 32.43 13.51 33.52
N ALA A 35 32.48 13.15 32.23
CA ALA A 35 33.65 12.58 31.58
C ALA A 35 34.89 13.49 31.63
N SER A 36 34.70 14.81 31.79
CA SER A 36 35.78 15.79 31.86
C SER A 36 36.70 15.60 33.07
N LYS A 37 36.23 14.92 34.12
CA LYS A 37 36.98 14.64 35.35
C LYS A 37 37.81 13.35 35.30
N LEU A 38 37.64 12.53 34.26
CA LEU A 38 38.38 11.29 34.11
C LEU A 38 39.78 11.57 33.52
N ASP A 39 40.81 10.89 34.02
CA ASP A 39 42.08 10.81 33.30
C ASP A 39 41.96 9.88 32.08
N ASP A 40 42.99 9.81 31.24
CA ASP A 40 42.90 9.08 29.98
C ASP A 40 42.74 7.55 30.16
N ALA A 41 43.34 6.99 31.22
CA ALA A 41 43.21 5.56 31.52
C ALA A 41 41.79 5.24 32.02
N ALA A 42 41.25 6.08 32.90
CA ALA A 42 39.89 5.96 33.41
C ALA A 42 38.84 6.20 32.31
N LEU A 43 39.08 7.14 31.39
CA LEU A 43 38.21 7.39 30.23
C LEU A 43 38.18 6.18 29.29
N ALA A 44 39.35 5.60 28.98
CA ALA A 44 39.43 4.40 28.15
C ALA A 44 38.74 3.18 28.81
N ALA A 45 38.93 3.00 30.12
CA ALA A 45 38.26 1.94 30.87
C ALA A 45 36.73 2.12 30.89
N ALA A 46 36.24 3.34 31.15
CA ALA A 46 34.82 3.66 31.15
C ALA A 46 34.18 3.43 29.77
N LEU A 47 34.87 3.82 28.69
CA LEU A 47 34.42 3.53 27.32
C LEU A 47 34.36 2.03 27.03
N GLY A 48 35.36 1.27 27.48
CA GLY A 48 35.40 -0.19 27.34
C GLY A 48 34.24 -0.86 28.08
N GLU A 49 33.99 -0.46 29.32
CA GLU A 49 32.87 -0.97 30.12
C GLU A 49 31.52 -0.61 29.49
N ALA A 50 31.30 0.66 29.15
CA ALA A 50 30.06 1.14 28.56
C ALA A 50 29.71 0.39 27.26
N ARG A 51 30.69 0.18 26.38
CA ARG A 51 30.53 -0.57 25.12
C ARG A 51 30.33 -2.07 25.34
N GLY A 52 30.89 -2.63 26.41
CA GLY A 52 30.80 -4.05 26.74
C GLY A 52 29.46 -4.46 27.37
N ARG A 53 28.60 -3.50 27.76
CA ARG A 53 27.28 -3.81 28.33
C ARG A 53 26.35 -4.37 27.28
N SER A 54 25.50 -5.32 27.69
CA SER A 54 24.45 -5.88 26.83
C SER A 54 23.40 -4.85 26.41
N LYS A 55 23.19 -3.81 27.24
CA LYS A 55 22.38 -2.63 26.95
C LYS A 55 23.16 -1.37 27.39
N PRO A 56 23.96 -0.76 26.50
CA PRO A 56 24.71 0.45 26.82
C PRO A 56 23.77 1.64 27.12
N LEU A 57 24.16 2.50 28.06
CA LEU A 57 23.46 3.76 28.34
C LEU A 57 23.93 4.81 27.33
N LEU A 58 23.15 5.00 26.27
CA LEU A 58 23.57 5.79 25.11
C LEU A 58 23.74 7.28 25.49
N CYS A 59 22.70 7.89 26.02
CA CYS A 59 22.67 9.32 26.30
C CYS A 59 23.46 9.70 27.56
N ASP A 60 23.25 8.97 28.66
CA ASP A 60 23.79 9.36 29.98
C ASP A 60 25.28 9.01 30.15
N GLU A 61 25.83 8.14 29.31
CA GLU A 61 27.19 7.61 29.45
C GLU A 61 27.98 7.62 28.13
N LEU A 62 27.51 6.96 27.08
CA LEU A 62 28.30 6.85 25.85
C LEU A 62 28.50 8.19 25.14
N VAL A 63 27.47 9.05 25.07
CA VAL A 63 27.59 10.39 24.50
C VAL A 63 28.64 11.24 25.23
N PRO A 64 28.58 11.46 26.56
CA PRO A 64 29.60 12.26 27.25
C PRO A 64 31.00 11.65 27.18
N LEU A 65 31.14 10.32 27.29
CA LEU A 65 32.44 9.64 27.21
C LEU A 65 33.07 9.76 25.81
N THR A 66 32.30 9.53 24.75
CA THR A 66 32.80 9.61 23.37
C THR A 66 33.07 11.05 22.93
N ALA A 67 32.29 12.02 23.41
CA ALA A 67 32.54 13.44 23.19
C ALA A 67 33.85 13.91 23.84
N GLU A 68 34.11 13.52 25.09
CA GLU A 68 35.36 13.85 25.77
C GLU A 68 36.56 13.15 25.12
N ALA A 69 36.42 11.88 24.71
CA ALA A 69 37.47 11.18 23.99
C ALA A 69 37.82 11.86 22.65
N LEU A 70 36.80 12.28 21.87
CA LEU A 70 37.01 13.03 20.64
C LEU A 70 37.72 14.37 20.90
N LYS A 71 37.36 15.07 21.98
CA LYS A 71 38.00 16.35 22.35
C LYS A 71 39.49 16.19 22.67
N ARG A 72 39.90 15.04 23.24
CA ARG A 72 41.29 14.74 23.60
C ARG A 72 42.09 14.08 22.47
N ALA A 73 41.42 13.58 21.43
CA ALA A 73 42.05 12.84 20.37
C ALA A 73 43.03 13.68 19.55
N ALA A 74 44.18 13.10 19.23
CA ALA A 74 45.12 13.67 18.26
C ALA A 74 44.61 13.47 16.83
N ALA A 75 44.94 14.40 15.93
CA ALA A 75 44.54 14.30 14.54
C ALA A 75 45.35 13.21 13.78
N PRO A 76 44.72 12.41 12.90
CA PRO A 76 43.30 12.41 12.55
C PRO A 76 42.45 11.54 13.49
N ALA A 77 41.47 12.15 14.15
CA ALA A 77 40.59 11.51 15.14
C ALA A 77 39.39 10.78 14.48
N ASN A 78 39.64 9.95 13.46
CA ASN A 78 38.58 9.36 12.65
C ASN A 78 37.71 8.37 13.45
N ALA A 79 38.33 7.50 14.24
CA ALA A 79 37.64 6.50 15.04
C ALA A 79 36.79 7.15 16.14
N GLU A 80 37.33 8.19 16.80
CA GLU A 80 36.64 8.95 17.83
C GLU A 80 35.51 9.79 17.24
N THR A 81 35.69 10.36 16.05
CA THR A 81 34.64 11.09 15.33
C THR A 81 33.48 10.16 14.99
N PHE A 82 33.76 8.96 14.47
CA PHE A 82 32.73 7.96 14.19
C PHE A 82 32.03 7.50 15.47
N ALA A 83 32.79 7.20 16.53
CA ALA A 83 32.23 6.74 17.79
C ALA A 83 31.32 7.78 18.45
N ALA A 84 31.71 9.06 18.45
CA ALA A 84 30.90 10.15 18.97
C ALA A 84 29.64 10.36 18.13
N GLY A 85 29.77 10.34 16.80
CA GLY A 85 28.65 10.41 15.88
C GLY A 85 27.63 9.28 16.06
N ASN A 86 28.11 8.04 16.16
CA ASN A 86 27.27 6.87 16.38
C ASN A 86 26.57 6.90 17.75
N ALA A 87 27.27 7.30 18.81
CA ALA A 87 26.65 7.47 20.13
C ALA A 87 25.54 8.54 20.11
N ALA A 88 25.81 9.69 19.50
CA ALA A 88 24.84 10.77 19.35
C ALA A 88 23.62 10.35 18.51
N LEU A 89 23.84 9.63 17.40
CA LEU A 89 22.78 9.06 16.55
C LEU A 89 21.83 8.17 17.37
N TRP A 90 22.38 7.14 18.02
CA TRP A 90 21.55 6.16 18.72
C TRP A 90 20.88 6.74 19.97
N CYS A 91 21.56 7.64 20.70
CA CYS A 91 20.94 8.40 21.77
C CYS A 91 19.73 9.22 21.26
N ALA A 92 19.90 9.95 20.15
CA ALA A 92 18.82 10.74 19.58
C ALA A 92 17.64 9.86 19.10
N ILE A 93 17.92 8.65 18.58
CA ILE A 93 16.87 7.68 18.24
C ILE A 93 16.13 7.20 19.50
N GLU A 94 16.84 6.87 20.58
CA GLU A 94 16.25 6.44 21.86
C GLU A 94 15.30 7.50 22.43
N GLU A 95 15.70 8.77 22.36
CA GLU A 95 14.90 9.92 22.80
C GLU A 95 13.87 10.39 21.75
N LYS A 96 13.74 9.68 20.63
CA LYS A 96 12.82 10.02 19.51
C LYS A 96 13.08 11.38 18.86
N ARG A 97 14.30 11.91 19.00
CA ARG A 97 14.79 13.13 18.35
C ARG A 97 15.34 12.83 16.95
N TYR A 98 14.47 12.39 16.04
CA TYR A 98 14.88 11.87 14.72
C TYR A 98 15.59 12.89 13.82
N ALA A 99 15.25 14.18 13.93
CA ALA A 99 15.95 15.23 13.22
C ALA A 99 17.40 15.37 13.72
N ASP A 100 17.63 15.22 15.02
CA ASP A 100 18.97 15.28 15.63
C ASP A 100 19.77 14.01 15.30
N ALA A 101 19.09 12.85 15.23
CA ALA A 101 19.67 11.60 14.75
C ALA A 101 20.20 11.74 13.30
N SER A 102 19.38 12.30 12.40
CA SER A 102 19.76 12.61 11.02
C SER A 102 20.95 13.59 10.99
N ALA A 103 20.90 14.67 11.77
CA ALA A 103 21.99 15.64 11.87
C ALA A 103 23.31 15.03 12.39
N ALA A 104 23.26 14.07 13.32
CA ALA A 104 24.43 13.38 13.82
C ALA A 104 25.15 12.59 12.72
N ILE A 105 24.40 11.96 11.81
CA ILE A 105 24.95 11.28 10.63
C ILE A 105 25.61 12.30 9.70
N GLU A 106 24.88 13.36 9.33
CA GLU A 106 25.37 14.41 8.42
C GLU A 106 26.68 15.05 8.94
N LEU A 107 26.74 15.40 10.22
CA LEU A 107 27.93 15.99 10.84
C LEU A 107 29.13 15.03 10.87
N THR A 108 28.86 13.73 11.04
CA THR A 108 29.92 12.70 11.04
C THR A 108 30.46 12.49 9.64
N GLU A 109 29.57 12.33 8.66
CA GLU A 109 29.95 12.12 7.26
C GLU A 109 30.58 13.36 6.62
N ALA A 110 30.24 14.57 7.08
CA ALA A 110 30.92 15.80 6.65
C ALA A 110 32.43 15.81 7.00
N LYS A 111 32.83 15.08 8.05
CA LYS A 111 34.24 14.97 8.48
C LYS A 111 34.94 13.73 7.92
N LEU A 112 34.23 12.60 7.83
CA LEU A 112 34.80 11.30 7.50
C LEU A 112 34.51 10.84 6.08
N GLY A 113 33.65 11.56 5.34
CA GLY A 113 32.97 11.02 4.17
C GLY A 113 31.86 10.04 4.55
N ARG A 114 31.08 9.63 3.55
CA ARG A 114 29.97 8.68 3.70
C ARG A 114 30.41 7.41 4.44
N GLN A 115 29.61 6.98 5.41
CA GLN A 115 29.86 5.77 6.18
C GLN A 115 28.80 4.72 5.85
N GLU A 116 29.22 3.56 5.33
CA GLU A 116 28.29 2.48 4.95
C GLU A 116 27.43 2.00 6.13
N ALA A 117 28.00 2.03 7.34
CA ALA A 117 27.30 1.68 8.58
C ALA A 117 26.06 2.55 8.86
N PHE A 118 26.00 3.77 8.31
CA PHE A 118 24.86 4.66 8.47
C PHE A 118 23.83 4.55 7.35
N ASP A 119 24.10 3.79 6.29
CA ASP A 119 23.27 3.88 5.09
C ASP A 119 21.81 3.53 5.32
N ARG A 120 21.57 2.37 5.93
CA ARG A 120 20.22 1.86 6.20
C ARG A 120 19.45 2.82 7.11
N VAL A 121 20.08 3.25 8.21
CA VAL A 121 19.43 4.14 9.20
C VAL A 121 19.19 5.54 8.64
N ALA A 122 20.11 6.08 7.84
CA ALA A 122 19.92 7.36 7.17
C ALA A 122 18.72 7.32 6.21
N ILE A 123 18.60 6.28 5.37
CA ILE A 123 17.46 6.12 4.45
C ILE A 123 16.13 6.04 5.21
N SER A 124 16.08 5.25 6.28
CA SER A 124 14.88 5.12 7.11
C SER A 124 14.52 6.45 7.80
N LEU A 125 15.50 7.17 8.34
CA LEU A 125 15.28 8.48 8.97
C LEU A 125 14.78 9.50 7.95
N ASP A 126 15.39 9.58 6.77
CA ASP A 126 15.01 10.52 5.72
C ASP A 126 13.63 10.21 5.14
N SER A 127 13.27 8.93 5.01
CA SER A 127 11.90 8.52 4.66
C SER A 127 10.89 8.98 5.71
N PHE A 128 11.19 8.75 7.00
CA PHE A 128 10.35 9.18 8.11
C PHE A 128 10.19 10.72 8.16
N LEU A 129 11.29 11.44 7.99
CA LEU A 129 11.36 12.91 7.97
C LEU A 129 10.82 13.53 6.66
N SER A 130 10.36 12.71 5.71
CA SER A 130 9.86 13.15 4.40
C SER A 130 10.87 13.97 3.60
N ARG A 131 12.12 13.49 3.57
CA ARG A 131 13.25 14.04 2.80
C ARG A 131 13.64 13.08 1.66
N PRO A 132 12.78 12.86 0.66
CA PRO A 132 13.01 11.83 -0.34
C PRO A 132 14.29 12.05 -1.15
N GLU A 133 14.72 13.28 -1.40
CA GLU A 133 15.93 13.61 -2.15
C GLU A 133 17.19 12.96 -1.55
N GLN A 134 17.37 13.05 -0.23
CA GLN A 134 18.57 12.59 0.46
C GLN A 134 18.63 11.05 0.49
N ALA A 135 17.50 10.42 0.84
CA ALA A 135 17.37 8.97 0.82
C ALA A 135 17.59 8.39 -0.58
N ILE A 136 16.99 8.99 -1.62
CA ILE A 136 17.10 8.52 -3.00
C ILE A 136 18.53 8.66 -3.52
N ALA A 137 19.21 9.77 -3.22
CA ALA A 137 20.63 9.94 -3.57
C ALA A 137 21.50 8.85 -2.92
N ARG A 138 21.22 8.48 -1.66
CA ARG A 138 21.93 7.40 -0.98
C ARG A 138 21.62 6.02 -1.58
N ILE A 139 20.38 5.77 -1.98
CA ILE A 139 19.98 4.55 -2.71
C ILE A 139 20.71 4.44 -4.07
N ASP A 140 20.85 5.53 -4.82
CA ASP A 140 21.59 5.55 -6.09
C ASP A 140 23.07 5.16 -5.88
N ILE A 141 23.71 5.66 -4.82
CA ILE A 141 25.08 5.27 -4.47
C ILE A 141 25.14 3.76 -4.14
N LEU A 142 24.22 3.24 -3.32
CA LEU A 142 24.17 1.82 -2.99
C LEU A 142 23.98 0.94 -4.23
N ALA A 143 23.07 1.33 -5.12
CA ALA A 143 22.81 0.61 -6.36
C ALA A 143 24.05 0.49 -7.25
N ARG A 144 24.84 1.57 -7.38
CA ARG A 144 26.05 1.61 -8.23
C ARG A 144 27.26 0.92 -7.62
N THR A 145 27.45 1.08 -6.32
CA THR A 145 28.62 0.54 -5.60
C THR A 145 28.47 -0.94 -5.26
N GLY A 146 27.25 -1.49 -5.34
CA GLY A 146 26.94 -2.84 -4.89
C GLY A 146 26.65 -2.93 -3.40
N GLY A 147 26.91 -1.86 -2.63
CA GLY A 147 26.31 -1.50 -1.33
C GLY A 147 26.28 -2.53 -0.21
N GLY A 148 26.88 -3.72 -0.37
CA GLY A 148 26.68 -4.86 0.53
C GLY A 148 25.20 -5.27 0.65
N GLU A 149 24.85 -5.91 1.76
CA GLU A 149 23.46 -6.26 2.12
C GLU A 149 22.59 -5.03 2.46
N ALA A 150 23.13 -3.79 2.38
CA ALA A 150 22.40 -2.60 2.81
C ALA A 150 21.14 -2.37 1.98
N LEU A 151 21.21 -2.46 0.64
CA LEU A 151 20.02 -2.26 -0.22
C LEU A 151 18.99 -3.38 -0.04
N THR A 152 19.43 -4.63 0.09
CA THR A 152 18.56 -5.81 0.30
C THR A 152 17.94 -5.85 1.69
N SER A 153 18.51 -5.13 2.65
CA SER A 153 18.00 -5.02 4.02
C SER A 153 17.13 -3.79 4.27
N ILE A 154 16.89 -2.95 3.24
CA ILE A 154 15.88 -1.88 3.31
C ILE A 154 14.50 -2.52 3.18
N PRO A 155 13.63 -2.36 4.18
CA PRO A 155 12.28 -2.89 4.11
C PRO A 155 11.45 -2.22 3.01
N PRO A 156 10.60 -2.99 2.28
CA PRO A 156 9.83 -2.50 1.14
C PRO A 156 9.05 -1.21 1.43
N GLU A 157 8.46 -1.09 2.61
CA GLU A 157 7.64 0.04 3.03
C GLU A 157 8.39 1.37 2.99
N VAL A 158 9.71 1.37 3.30
CA VAL A 158 10.55 2.56 3.24
C VAL A 158 10.71 3.03 1.80
N ILE A 159 10.94 2.11 0.87
CA ILE A 159 11.04 2.41 -0.57
C ILE A 159 9.72 2.97 -1.09
N TYR A 160 8.60 2.35 -0.72
CA TYR A 160 7.28 2.84 -1.12
C TYR A 160 6.91 4.18 -0.49
N ASP A 161 7.30 4.44 0.76
CA ASP A 161 7.14 5.75 1.41
C ASP A 161 7.90 6.85 0.68
N LEU A 162 9.14 6.58 0.26
CA LEU A 162 9.94 7.52 -0.54
C LEU A 162 9.28 7.79 -1.90
N SER A 163 8.78 6.75 -2.58
CA SER A 163 8.04 6.89 -3.84
C SER A 163 6.76 7.73 -3.68
N ARG A 164 6.02 7.53 -2.58
CA ARG A 164 4.84 8.33 -2.23
C ARG A 164 5.20 9.77 -1.88
N ALA A 165 6.28 9.98 -1.14
CA ALA A 165 6.77 11.32 -0.80
C ALA A 165 7.15 12.10 -2.05
N ALA A 166 7.89 11.49 -2.99
CA ALA A 166 8.21 12.08 -4.29
C ALA A 166 6.94 12.43 -5.10
N THR A 167 5.94 11.54 -5.10
CA THR A 167 4.66 11.78 -5.77
C THR A 167 3.92 12.97 -5.15
N THR A 168 3.85 13.02 -3.81
CA THR A 168 3.20 14.10 -3.06
C THR A 168 3.90 15.44 -3.26
N ALA A 169 5.23 15.43 -3.34
CA ALA A 169 6.05 16.59 -3.65
C ALA A 169 5.99 17.01 -5.13
N LYS A 170 5.25 16.28 -5.98
CA LYS A 170 5.18 16.49 -7.43
C LYS A 170 6.56 16.49 -8.09
N ARG A 171 7.41 15.54 -7.68
CA ARG A 171 8.79 15.34 -8.16
C ARG A 171 8.89 14.03 -8.95
N PRO A 172 8.38 13.99 -10.20
CA PRO A 172 8.46 12.80 -11.04
C PRO A 172 9.92 12.39 -11.34
N ASP A 173 10.84 13.36 -11.34
CA ASP A 173 12.28 13.15 -11.48
C ASP A 173 12.85 12.29 -10.34
N LEU A 174 12.43 12.54 -9.09
CA LEU A 174 12.85 11.74 -7.94
C LEU A 174 12.26 10.33 -7.98
N LYS A 175 10.98 10.20 -8.36
CA LYS A 175 10.36 8.88 -8.53
C LYS A 175 11.08 8.07 -9.62
N LEU A 176 11.38 8.69 -10.75
CA LEU A 176 12.16 8.07 -11.82
C LEU A 176 13.55 7.66 -11.34
N ALA A 177 14.26 8.55 -10.64
CA ALA A 177 15.60 8.27 -10.10
C ALA A 177 15.60 7.10 -9.10
N LEU A 178 14.64 7.07 -8.16
CA LEU A 178 14.50 6.00 -7.17
C LEU A 178 14.36 4.63 -7.83
N TRP A 179 13.35 4.47 -8.68
CA TRP A 179 13.05 3.17 -9.26
C TRP A 179 14.08 2.76 -10.33
N SER A 180 14.68 3.72 -11.04
CA SER A 180 15.79 3.46 -11.96
C SER A 180 17.04 2.98 -11.21
N SER A 181 17.34 3.59 -10.05
CA SER A 181 18.46 3.18 -9.19
C SER A 181 18.27 1.74 -8.72
N ILE A 182 17.09 1.42 -8.17
CA ILE A 182 16.74 0.07 -7.71
C ILE A 182 16.86 -0.93 -8.86
N TYR A 183 16.28 -0.64 -10.02
CA TYR A 183 16.31 -1.54 -11.18
C TYR A 183 17.74 -1.81 -11.67
N SER A 184 18.60 -0.78 -11.66
CA SER A 184 20.00 -0.89 -12.09
C SER A 184 20.93 -1.53 -11.05
N ALA A 185 20.44 -1.80 -9.85
CA ALA A 185 21.27 -2.33 -8.77
C ALA A 185 21.76 -3.75 -9.09
N ARG A 186 23.04 -4.02 -8.81
CA ARG A 186 23.62 -5.37 -8.99
C ARG A 186 22.90 -6.45 -8.17
N SER A 187 22.35 -6.06 -7.02
CA SER A 187 21.58 -6.93 -6.12
C SER A 187 20.08 -6.94 -6.42
N PHE A 188 19.61 -6.39 -7.55
CA PHE A 188 18.18 -6.28 -7.87
C PHE A 188 17.43 -7.63 -7.75
N GLY A 189 18.02 -8.72 -8.27
CA GLY A 189 17.43 -10.07 -8.17
C GLY A 189 17.42 -10.69 -6.77
N GLN A 190 18.03 -10.04 -5.78
CA GLN A 190 18.08 -10.47 -4.37
C GLN A 190 17.14 -9.64 -3.48
N LEU A 191 16.47 -8.63 -4.04
CA LEU A 191 15.50 -7.80 -3.31
C LEU A 191 14.23 -8.60 -2.98
N ASP A 192 13.43 -8.09 -2.04
CA ASP A 192 12.10 -8.68 -1.78
C ASP A 192 11.30 -8.72 -3.10
N PRO A 193 10.63 -9.84 -3.44
CA PRO A 193 9.85 -9.95 -4.66
C PRO A 193 8.79 -8.85 -4.82
N GLU A 194 8.30 -8.27 -3.71
CA GLU A 194 7.40 -7.12 -3.75
C GLU A 194 8.09 -5.86 -4.29
N VAL A 195 9.36 -5.61 -3.93
CA VAL A 195 10.13 -4.49 -4.47
C VAL A 195 10.45 -4.74 -5.95
N ILE A 196 10.74 -5.98 -6.34
CA ILE A 196 10.98 -6.36 -7.74
C ILE A 196 9.73 -6.09 -8.59
N GLY A 197 8.57 -6.63 -8.21
CA GLY A 197 7.32 -6.41 -8.93
C GLY A 197 6.88 -4.95 -8.90
N GLY A 198 7.05 -4.28 -7.74
CA GLY A 198 6.81 -2.85 -7.57
C GLY A 198 7.68 -1.98 -8.46
N THR A 199 8.91 -2.38 -8.72
CA THR A 199 9.83 -1.67 -9.61
C THR A 199 9.29 -1.63 -11.03
N GLY A 200 8.79 -2.75 -11.56
CA GLY A 200 8.14 -2.79 -12.87
C GLY A 200 7.00 -1.77 -12.97
N ILE A 201 6.06 -1.81 -12.03
CA ILE A 201 4.88 -0.93 -12.01
C ILE A 201 5.30 0.54 -11.91
N ASN A 202 6.13 0.88 -10.93
CA ASN A 202 6.43 2.26 -10.61
C ASN A 202 7.41 2.89 -11.59
N LEU A 203 8.36 2.13 -12.14
CA LEU A 203 9.30 2.64 -13.13
C LEU A 203 8.62 2.83 -14.49
N LEU A 204 7.78 1.89 -14.92
CA LEU A 204 6.95 2.08 -16.12
C LEU A 204 6.08 3.33 -16.00
N GLN A 205 5.44 3.52 -14.84
CA GLN A 205 4.66 4.74 -14.59
C GLN A 205 5.54 5.99 -14.64
N ALA A 206 6.69 6.02 -13.96
CA ALA A 206 7.57 7.18 -13.94
C ALA A 206 8.12 7.53 -15.34
N LYS A 207 8.46 6.51 -16.15
CA LYS A 207 8.87 6.69 -17.54
C LYS A 207 7.73 7.23 -18.40
N ALA A 208 6.52 6.71 -18.24
CA ALA A 208 5.35 7.19 -18.97
C ALA A 208 5.01 8.64 -18.61
N ASP A 209 5.02 8.98 -17.31
CA ASP A 209 4.80 10.35 -16.81
C ASP A 209 5.87 11.33 -17.30
N SER A 210 7.09 10.85 -17.57
CA SER A 210 8.21 11.66 -18.07
C SER A 210 8.35 11.65 -19.61
N GLY A 211 7.47 10.97 -20.34
CA GLY A 211 7.57 10.82 -21.80
C GLY A 211 8.79 10.02 -22.29
N LEU A 212 9.38 9.20 -21.41
CA LEU A 212 10.58 8.40 -21.68
C LEU A 212 10.28 6.93 -21.99
N LEU A 213 9.01 6.51 -21.88
CA LEU A 213 8.61 5.12 -22.11
C LEU A 213 8.74 4.74 -23.58
N SER A 214 9.32 3.58 -23.85
CA SER A 214 9.44 2.99 -25.19
C SER A 214 9.18 1.49 -25.20
N ASP A 215 9.12 0.91 -26.38
CA ASP A 215 9.05 -0.54 -26.59
C ASP A 215 10.24 -1.32 -25.99
N LYS A 216 11.40 -0.66 -25.83
CA LYS A 216 12.60 -1.23 -25.20
C LYS A 216 12.46 -1.48 -23.69
N ASP A 217 11.39 -0.99 -23.08
CA ASP A 217 11.09 -1.17 -21.65
C ASP A 217 10.25 -2.43 -21.38
N SER A 218 10.20 -3.37 -22.33
CA SER A 218 9.43 -4.61 -22.23
C SER A 218 9.87 -5.50 -21.06
N ASP A 219 11.16 -5.46 -20.71
CA ASP A 219 11.72 -6.15 -19.55
C ASP A 219 11.14 -5.65 -18.21
N LEU A 220 10.79 -4.38 -18.10
CA LEU A 220 10.08 -3.86 -16.93
C LEU A 220 8.65 -4.39 -16.85
N ALA A 221 7.98 -4.57 -17.98
CA ALA A 221 6.66 -5.19 -18.04
C ALA A 221 6.70 -6.66 -17.59
N ASP A 222 7.84 -7.34 -17.76
CA ASP A 222 8.02 -8.72 -17.31
C ASP A 222 8.04 -8.89 -15.79
N LEU A 223 8.24 -7.80 -15.04
CA LEU A 223 8.19 -7.79 -13.58
C LEU A 223 6.77 -7.66 -13.03
N VAL A 224 5.80 -7.27 -13.87
CA VAL A 224 4.44 -6.98 -13.41
C VAL A 224 3.61 -8.26 -13.43
N THR A 225 3.27 -8.75 -12.23
CA THR A 225 2.44 -9.97 -12.05
C THR A 225 1.05 -9.69 -11.48
N ASN A 226 0.84 -8.50 -10.91
CA ASN A 226 -0.46 -8.12 -10.35
C ASN A 226 -1.49 -7.85 -11.45
N ALA A 227 -2.65 -8.52 -11.38
CA ALA A 227 -3.73 -8.41 -12.36
C ALA A 227 -4.21 -6.97 -12.63
N GLY A 228 -4.42 -6.19 -11.56
CA GLY A 228 -4.91 -4.82 -11.67
C GLY A 228 -3.88 -3.87 -12.30
N ALA A 229 -2.61 -4.01 -11.92
CA ALA A 229 -1.53 -3.27 -12.57
C ALA A 229 -1.39 -3.66 -14.04
N TYR A 230 -1.48 -4.96 -14.36
CA TYR A 230 -1.41 -5.45 -15.73
C TYR A 230 -2.56 -4.93 -16.59
N ALA A 231 -3.79 -4.94 -16.06
CA ALA A 231 -4.96 -4.36 -16.71
C ALA A 231 -4.80 -2.85 -16.95
N ALA A 232 -4.17 -2.12 -16.02
CA ALA A 232 -3.83 -0.71 -16.20
C ALA A 232 -2.84 -0.50 -17.36
N LEU A 233 -1.82 -1.35 -17.49
CA LEU A 233 -0.88 -1.31 -18.61
C LEU A 233 -1.58 -1.60 -19.95
N LEU A 234 -2.49 -2.58 -19.99
CA LEU A 234 -3.23 -2.93 -21.19
C LEU A 234 -4.29 -1.90 -21.60
N SER A 235 -4.77 -1.07 -20.67
CA SER A 235 -5.87 -0.12 -20.95
C SER A 235 -5.40 1.27 -21.35
N GLN A 236 -4.30 1.78 -20.78
CA GLN A 236 -3.92 3.19 -20.94
C GLN A 236 -3.01 3.41 -22.16
N ARG A 237 -3.33 4.41 -22.99
CA ARG A 237 -2.60 4.72 -24.25
C ARG A 237 -1.14 5.09 -24.03
N ARG A 238 -0.79 5.64 -22.86
CA ARG A 238 0.61 5.93 -22.50
C ARG A 238 1.50 4.69 -22.47
N TYR A 239 0.93 3.49 -22.35
CA TYR A 239 1.64 2.21 -22.40
C TYR A 239 1.48 1.49 -23.74
N ALA A 240 0.90 2.14 -24.76
CA ALA A 240 0.70 1.54 -26.08
C ALA A 240 1.97 0.98 -26.75
N PRO A 241 3.17 1.56 -26.57
CA PRO A 241 4.41 0.97 -27.09
C PRO A 241 4.69 -0.45 -26.56
N LEU A 242 4.17 -0.79 -25.36
CA LEU A 242 4.37 -2.08 -24.72
C LEU A 242 3.25 -3.09 -24.99
N TRP A 243 2.13 -2.66 -25.59
CA TRP A 243 0.97 -3.55 -25.79
C TRP A 243 1.29 -4.83 -26.56
N PRO A 244 2.07 -4.84 -27.66
CA PRO A 244 2.39 -6.09 -28.34
C PRO A 244 3.03 -7.15 -27.41
N HIS A 245 4.01 -6.72 -26.60
CA HIS A 245 4.69 -7.59 -25.63
C HIS A 245 3.76 -8.03 -24.49
N LEU A 246 2.99 -7.09 -23.92
CA LEU A 246 2.03 -7.36 -22.85
C LEU A 246 0.96 -8.35 -23.29
N GLU A 247 0.45 -8.22 -24.51
CA GLU A 247 -0.58 -9.09 -25.06
C GLU A 247 -0.08 -10.49 -25.34
N GLU A 248 1.15 -10.64 -25.85
CA GLU A 248 1.79 -11.94 -26.05
C GLU A 248 2.01 -12.66 -24.71
N ARG A 249 2.55 -11.95 -23.72
CA ARG A 249 2.85 -12.49 -22.39
C ARG A 249 1.60 -12.84 -21.58
N ALA A 250 0.54 -12.03 -21.68
CA ALA A 250 -0.69 -12.24 -20.94
C ALA A 250 -1.33 -13.59 -21.24
N GLY A 251 -1.32 -14.00 -22.52
CA GLY A 251 -2.13 -15.10 -23.01
C GLY A 251 -3.63 -14.86 -22.77
N ASP A 252 -4.44 -15.90 -22.97
CA ASP A 252 -5.86 -15.83 -22.68
C ASP A 252 -6.10 -15.72 -21.17
N ASN A 253 -6.99 -14.82 -20.79
CA ASN A 253 -7.48 -14.54 -19.43
C ASN A 253 -6.41 -14.08 -18.43
N LEU A 254 -5.29 -13.52 -18.93
CA LEU A 254 -4.10 -13.22 -18.12
C LEU A 254 -3.55 -14.45 -17.38
N ALA A 255 -3.84 -15.67 -17.85
CA ALA A 255 -3.64 -16.88 -17.06
C ALA A 255 -2.18 -17.09 -16.65
N GLU A 256 -1.22 -16.81 -17.53
CA GLU A 256 0.21 -16.98 -17.22
C GLU A 256 0.72 -15.93 -16.23
N VAL A 257 0.25 -14.69 -16.34
CA VAL A 257 0.57 -13.60 -15.41
C VAL A 257 0.03 -13.93 -14.01
N LEU A 258 -1.23 -14.35 -13.92
CA LEU A 258 -1.90 -14.70 -12.66
C LEU A 258 -1.27 -15.94 -12.00
N LYS A 259 -0.88 -16.94 -12.79
CA LYS A 259 -0.18 -18.13 -12.31
C LYS A 259 1.16 -17.77 -11.68
N LEU A 260 1.93 -16.89 -12.31
CA LEU A 260 3.20 -16.41 -11.77
C LEU A 260 2.99 -15.64 -10.46
N ASP A 261 1.95 -14.80 -10.38
CA ASP A 261 1.62 -14.05 -9.17
C ASP A 261 1.33 -14.97 -7.97
N VAL A 262 0.57 -16.04 -8.19
CA VAL A 262 0.31 -17.07 -7.16
C VAL A 262 1.61 -17.77 -6.74
N GLN A 263 2.48 -18.13 -7.69
CA GLN A 263 3.76 -18.79 -7.39
C GLN A 263 4.66 -17.91 -6.53
N ILE A 264 4.77 -16.62 -6.84
CA ILE A 264 5.56 -15.66 -6.08
C ILE A 264 5.01 -15.53 -4.65
N ASN A 265 3.71 -15.28 -4.50
CA ASN A 265 3.11 -15.07 -3.18
C ASN A 265 3.13 -16.34 -2.32
N ALA A 266 2.94 -17.52 -2.93
CA ALA A 266 3.09 -18.80 -2.24
C ALA A 266 4.53 -19.01 -1.75
N GLY A 267 5.53 -18.68 -2.57
CA GLY A 267 6.94 -18.73 -2.18
C GLY A 267 7.27 -17.78 -1.02
N ARG A 268 6.77 -16.54 -1.08
CA ARG A 268 6.93 -15.54 -0.01
C ARG A 268 6.34 -16.05 1.30
N PHE A 269 5.10 -16.53 1.29
CA PHE A 269 4.44 -17.07 2.48
C PHE A 269 5.15 -18.31 3.03
N LYS A 270 5.59 -19.23 2.16
CA LYS A 270 6.36 -20.42 2.58
C LYS A 270 7.67 -20.03 3.30
N ALA A 271 8.34 -18.95 2.88
CA ALA A 271 9.56 -18.48 3.52
C ALA A 271 9.33 -17.82 4.90
N ALA A 272 8.11 -17.35 5.18
CA ALA A 272 7.74 -16.75 6.45
C ALA A 272 6.25 -17.07 6.78
N PRO A 273 5.95 -18.30 7.25
CA PRO A 273 4.57 -18.78 7.36
C PRO A 273 3.74 -18.11 8.47
N ASN A 274 4.38 -17.38 9.39
CA ASN A 274 3.72 -16.62 10.44
C ASN A 274 3.50 -15.14 10.06
N ASP A 275 3.93 -14.73 8.87
CA ASP A 275 3.77 -13.37 8.37
C ASP A 275 2.36 -13.20 7.78
N THR A 276 1.53 -12.45 8.50
CA THR A 276 0.12 -12.23 8.15
C THR A 276 -0.06 -11.40 6.87
N GLU A 277 0.90 -10.55 6.51
CA GLU A 277 0.86 -9.77 5.28
C GLU A 277 1.10 -10.67 4.07
N ARG A 278 2.10 -11.56 4.15
CA ARG A 278 2.35 -12.56 3.10
C ARG A 278 1.19 -13.54 2.96
N PHE A 279 0.56 -13.91 4.07
CA PHE A 279 -0.67 -14.70 4.04
C PHE A 279 -1.78 -13.99 3.28
N ALA A 280 -2.07 -12.73 3.62
CA ALA A 280 -3.08 -11.92 2.93
C ALA A 280 -2.78 -11.76 1.43
N GLY A 281 -1.51 -11.53 1.07
CA GLY A 281 -1.06 -11.47 -0.33
C GLY A 281 -1.29 -12.77 -1.09
N LEU A 282 -1.03 -13.94 -0.45
CA LEU A 282 -1.35 -15.24 -1.03
C LEU A 282 -2.86 -15.40 -1.28
N ILE A 283 -3.70 -15.15 -0.28
CA ILE A 283 -5.16 -15.30 -0.43
C ILE A 283 -5.69 -14.36 -1.53
N TYR A 284 -5.18 -13.14 -1.61
CA TYR A 284 -5.52 -12.20 -2.66
C TYR A 284 -5.10 -12.72 -4.05
N SER A 285 -3.88 -13.22 -4.21
CA SER A 285 -3.43 -13.78 -5.51
C SER A 285 -4.26 -15.00 -5.95
N LEU A 286 -4.68 -15.84 -5.00
CA LEU A 286 -5.58 -16.97 -5.26
C LEU A 286 -6.96 -16.51 -5.74
N LEU A 287 -7.52 -15.47 -5.11
CA LEU A 287 -8.77 -14.86 -5.55
C LEU A 287 -8.64 -14.32 -6.99
N GLN A 288 -7.60 -13.53 -7.27
CA GLN A 288 -7.42 -12.91 -8.60
C GLN A 288 -7.18 -13.92 -9.72
N SER A 289 -6.57 -15.06 -9.40
CA SER A 289 -6.35 -16.16 -10.35
C SER A 289 -7.57 -17.07 -10.53
N GLY A 290 -8.68 -16.81 -9.83
CA GLY A 290 -9.88 -17.65 -9.85
C GLY A 290 -9.74 -18.97 -9.06
N ASN A 291 -8.67 -19.12 -8.28
CA ASN A 291 -8.43 -20.27 -7.40
C ASN A 291 -9.24 -20.14 -6.10
N LEU A 292 -10.58 -20.10 -6.24
CA LEU A 292 -11.51 -19.81 -5.15
C LEU A 292 -11.44 -20.86 -4.03
N LYS A 293 -11.39 -22.16 -4.39
CA LYS A 293 -11.34 -23.24 -3.39
C LYS A 293 -10.07 -23.17 -2.53
N PRO A 294 -8.84 -23.11 -3.10
CA PRO A 294 -7.64 -22.90 -2.29
C PRO A 294 -7.69 -21.65 -1.40
N ALA A 295 -8.25 -20.53 -1.90
CA ALA A 295 -8.40 -19.32 -1.10
C ALA A 295 -9.32 -19.56 0.11
N ILE A 296 -10.45 -20.25 -0.09
CA ILE A 296 -11.42 -20.58 0.97
C ILE A 296 -10.84 -21.59 1.97
N ASP A 297 -10.17 -22.64 1.48
CA ASP A 297 -9.58 -23.68 2.33
C ASP A 297 -8.51 -23.08 3.25
N ALA A 298 -7.63 -22.24 2.71
CA ALA A 298 -6.54 -21.63 3.48
C ALA A 298 -7.02 -20.69 4.60
N THR A 299 -8.25 -20.19 4.51
CA THR A 299 -8.87 -19.32 5.53
C THR A 299 -9.94 -20.03 6.35
N GLU A 300 -10.00 -21.37 6.33
CA GLU A 300 -10.90 -22.17 7.16
C GLU A 300 -10.88 -21.81 8.65
N PRO A 301 -9.72 -21.60 9.30
CA PRO A 301 -9.68 -21.29 10.73
C PRO A 301 -10.46 -20.03 11.13
N PHE A 302 -10.65 -19.09 10.19
CA PHE A 302 -11.38 -17.84 10.45
C PHE A 302 -12.90 -17.97 10.27
N ARG A 303 -13.39 -19.17 9.94
CA ARG A 303 -14.82 -19.46 9.72
C ARG A 303 -15.43 -20.37 10.78
N GLU A 304 -14.62 -20.83 11.73
CA GLU A 304 -15.08 -21.70 12.81
C GLU A 304 -16.04 -20.95 13.74
N ASP A 305 -17.08 -21.64 14.21
CA ASP A 305 -18.02 -21.08 15.17
C ASP A 305 -17.30 -20.76 16.49
N GLY A 306 -17.51 -19.55 17.00
CA GLY A 306 -16.84 -19.08 18.23
C GLY A 306 -15.47 -18.45 18.02
N MET A 307 -15.05 -18.21 16.77
CA MET A 307 -13.84 -17.46 16.48
C MET A 307 -13.86 -16.05 17.12
N ASP A 308 -12.79 -15.71 17.83
CA ASP A 308 -12.61 -14.41 18.49
C ASP A 308 -11.91 -13.39 17.58
N TYR A 309 -12.71 -12.61 16.86
CA TYR A 309 -12.21 -11.62 15.91
C TYR A 309 -11.46 -10.45 16.57
N SER A 310 -11.48 -10.30 17.90
CA SER A 310 -10.84 -9.16 18.59
C SER A 310 -9.32 -9.23 18.61
N GLU A 311 -8.73 -10.41 18.40
CA GLU A 311 -7.27 -10.62 18.35
C GLU A 311 -6.72 -10.60 16.90
N ILE A 312 -7.59 -10.35 15.91
CA ILE A 312 -7.23 -10.34 14.50
C ILE A 312 -6.52 -9.02 14.16
N ASN A 313 -5.42 -9.10 13.41
CA ASN A 313 -4.79 -7.92 12.85
C ASN A 313 -5.37 -7.56 11.47
N GLU A 314 -5.08 -6.34 10.99
CA GLU A 314 -5.61 -5.84 9.72
C GLU A 314 -5.33 -6.75 8.52
N GLN A 315 -4.16 -7.39 8.48
CA GLN A 315 -3.75 -8.22 7.35
C GLN A 315 -4.59 -9.50 7.26
N ILE A 316 -4.85 -10.13 8.40
CA ILE A 316 -5.79 -11.26 8.46
C ILE A 316 -7.21 -10.81 8.09
N ALA A 317 -7.65 -9.62 8.52
CA ALA A 317 -8.95 -9.09 8.11
C ALA A 317 -9.07 -8.92 6.58
N TRP A 318 -8.00 -8.49 5.90
CA TRP A 318 -7.94 -8.44 4.42
C TRP A 318 -7.98 -9.83 3.76
N ALA A 319 -7.36 -10.85 4.38
CA ALA A 319 -7.47 -12.23 3.94
C ALA A 319 -8.92 -12.75 4.06
N ILE A 320 -9.60 -12.46 5.18
CA ILE A 320 -11.01 -12.79 5.42
C ILE A 320 -11.92 -12.08 4.40
N ASN A 321 -11.64 -10.83 4.08
CA ASN A 321 -12.39 -10.11 3.03
C ASN A 321 -12.24 -10.78 1.66
N SER A 322 -11.03 -11.20 1.29
CA SER A 322 -10.78 -11.93 0.03
C SER A 322 -11.49 -13.28 0.01
N MET A 323 -11.51 -13.99 1.16
CA MET A 323 -12.30 -15.20 1.34
C MET A 323 -13.81 -14.93 1.21
N ALA A 324 -14.34 -13.86 1.79
CA ALA A 324 -15.76 -13.52 1.68
C ALA A 324 -16.17 -13.31 0.21
N ILE A 325 -15.31 -12.66 -0.59
CA ILE A 325 -15.48 -12.53 -2.04
C ILE A 325 -15.45 -13.91 -2.72
N ALA A 326 -14.51 -14.77 -2.36
CA ALA A 326 -14.41 -16.13 -2.92
C ALA A 326 -15.62 -17.01 -2.58
N LEU A 327 -16.13 -16.93 -1.35
CA LEU A 327 -17.35 -17.63 -0.91
C LEU A 327 -18.57 -17.16 -1.70
N ARG A 328 -18.74 -15.84 -1.82
CA ARG A 328 -19.80 -15.21 -2.61
C ARG A 328 -19.72 -15.61 -4.09
N ALA A 329 -18.52 -15.70 -4.65
CA ALA A 329 -18.28 -16.17 -6.02
C ALA A 329 -18.55 -17.67 -6.20
N SER A 330 -18.42 -18.45 -5.13
CA SER A 330 -18.70 -19.90 -5.09
C SER A 330 -20.15 -20.23 -4.69
N GLY A 331 -21.05 -19.24 -4.64
CA GLY A 331 -22.46 -19.42 -4.30
C GLY A 331 -22.77 -19.56 -2.80
N ARG A 332 -21.85 -19.13 -1.92
CA ARG A 332 -21.98 -19.19 -0.44
C ARG A 332 -21.91 -17.79 0.20
N PRO A 333 -22.73 -16.81 -0.23
CA PRO A 333 -22.59 -15.41 0.21
C PRO A 333 -22.81 -15.22 1.72
N GLU A 334 -23.72 -15.96 2.35
CA GLU A 334 -24.06 -15.80 3.78
C GLU A 334 -22.87 -16.07 4.71
N GLU A 335 -22.01 -17.04 4.38
CA GLU A 335 -20.81 -17.32 5.18
C GLU A 335 -19.80 -16.17 5.11
N GLY A 336 -19.64 -15.56 3.92
CA GLY A 336 -18.79 -14.39 3.74
C GLY A 336 -19.35 -13.16 4.45
N LEU A 337 -20.67 -12.96 4.38
CA LEU A 337 -21.36 -11.88 5.08
C LEU A 337 -21.23 -11.99 6.60
N LYS A 338 -21.39 -13.19 7.18
CA LYS A 338 -21.18 -13.43 8.62
C LYS A 338 -19.78 -13.02 9.07
N ALA A 339 -18.75 -13.39 8.32
CA ALA A 339 -17.36 -13.02 8.65
C ALA A 339 -17.10 -11.52 8.51
N LEU A 340 -17.67 -10.87 7.48
CA LEU A 340 -17.58 -9.43 7.29
C LEU A 340 -18.32 -8.64 8.37
N ASP A 341 -19.50 -9.11 8.82
CA ASP A 341 -20.24 -8.48 9.92
C ASP A 341 -19.49 -8.59 11.25
N ALA A 342 -18.83 -9.72 11.50
CA ALA A 342 -17.98 -9.90 12.67
C ALA A 342 -16.83 -8.88 12.69
N LEU A 343 -16.12 -8.70 11.57
CA LEU A 343 -15.10 -7.66 11.42
C LEU A 343 -15.66 -6.24 11.57
N ALA A 344 -16.83 -5.98 10.98
CA ALA A 344 -17.50 -4.68 11.04
C ALA A 344 -18.03 -4.32 12.44
N SER A 345 -18.17 -5.31 13.33
CA SER A 345 -18.68 -5.15 14.69
C SER A 345 -17.58 -4.98 15.75
N LEU A 346 -16.30 -5.04 15.34
CA LEU A 346 -15.17 -4.77 16.24
C LEU A 346 -15.13 -3.30 16.69
N ASP A 347 -14.55 -3.07 17.86
CA ASP A 347 -14.38 -1.72 18.41
C ASP A 347 -13.43 -0.89 17.50
N PRO A 348 -13.92 0.19 16.86
CA PRO A 348 -13.13 1.02 15.96
C PRO A 348 -12.02 1.81 16.67
N GLU A 349 -12.09 1.99 18.00
CA GLU A 349 -11.02 2.62 18.78
C GLU A 349 -9.82 1.69 18.96
N GLN A 350 -10.09 0.39 19.08
CA GLN A 350 -9.06 -0.65 19.17
C GLN A 350 -8.55 -1.04 17.77
N HIS A 351 -9.43 -0.96 16.77
CA HIS A 351 -9.18 -1.42 15.40
C HIS A 351 -9.49 -0.31 14.39
N SER A 352 -8.50 0.54 14.13
CA SER A 352 -8.67 1.70 13.23
C SER A 352 -9.08 1.35 11.79
N TRP A 353 -8.86 0.09 11.38
CA TRP A 353 -9.14 -0.44 10.05
C TRP A 353 -10.59 -0.94 9.88
N VAL A 354 -11.40 -1.00 10.95
CA VAL A 354 -12.78 -1.51 10.92
C VAL A 354 -13.66 -0.79 9.91
N VAL A 355 -13.42 0.50 9.66
CA VAL A 355 -14.17 1.28 8.67
C VAL A 355 -14.15 0.62 7.28
N ASN A 356 -13.03 0.00 6.88
CA ASN A 356 -12.92 -0.67 5.59
C ASN A 356 -13.87 -1.87 5.51
N PHE A 357 -13.94 -2.67 6.58
CA PHE A 357 -14.75 -3.89 6.61
C PHE A 357 -16.23 -3.57 6.83
N ALA A 358 -16.58 -2.51 7.54
CA ALA A 358 -17.95 -2.02 7.63
C ALA A 358 -18.47 -1.55 6.25
N ILE A 359 -17.63 -0.87 5.46
CA ILE A 359 -17.95 -0.50 4.06
C ILE A 359 -18.09 -1.76 3.20
N ASN A 360 -17.13 -2.70 3.28
CA ASN A 360 -17.16 -3.91 2.46
C ASN A 360 -18.35 -4.82 2.81
N HIS A 361 -18.72 -4.92 4.08
CA HIS A 361 -19.93 -5.62 4.51
C HIS A 361 -21.19 -5.00 3.90
N ALA A 362 -21.33 -3.68 3.98
CA ALA A 362 -22.45 -2.96 3.40
C ALA A 362 -22.51 -3.10 1.87
N ALA A 363 -21.36 -3.04 1.20
CA ALA A 363 -21.26 -3.25 -0.25
C ALA A 363 -21.60 -4.70 -0.64
N ALA A 364 -21.17 -5.68 0.15
CA ALA A 364 -21.51 -7.08 -0.07
C ALA A 364 -23.03 -7.30 0.07
N LEU A 365 -23.68 -6.72 1.09
CA LEU A 365 -25.14 -6.76 1.26
C LEU A 365 -25.87 -6.12 0.07
N ALA A 366 -25.44 -4.94 -0.38
CA ALA A 366 -26.00 -4.29 -1.55
C ALA A 366 -25.84 -5.14 -2.82
N GLY A 367 -24.68 -5.79 -2.98
CA GLY A 367 -24.40 -6.71 -4.09
C GLY A 367 -25.23 -8.00 -4.08
N GLU A 368 -25.85 -8.34 -2.95
CA GLU A 368 -26.85 -9.41 -2.82
C GLU A 368 -28.30 -8.85 -2.85
N ALA A 369 -28.49 -7.60 -3.28
CA ALA A 369 -29.76 -6.89 -3.33
C ALA A 369 -30.45 -6.69 -1.96
N ARG A 370 -29.73 -6.84 -0.85
CA ARG A 370 -30.21 -6.63 0.54
C ARG A 370 -30.05 -5.16 0.94
N HIS A 371 -30.65 -4.24 0.16
CA HIS A 371 -30.39 -2.80 0.27
C HIS A 371 -30.80 -2.16 1.61
N ALA A 372 -31.83 -2.68 2.28
CA ALA A 372 -32.23 -2.19 3.60
C ALA A 372 -31.16 -2.50 4.67
N GLU A 373 -30.60 -3.71 4.64
CA GLU A 373 -29.52 -4.12 5.54
C GLU A 373 -28.20 -3.42 5.20
N ALA A 374 -27.93 -3.26 3.89
CA ALA A 374 -26.79 -2.47 3.43
C ALA A 374 -26.84 -1.04 3.97
N LEU A 375 -28.01 -0.39 3.92
CA LEU A 375 -28.19 0.97 4.45
C LEU A 375 -27.92 1.01 5.96
N ALA A 376 -28.45 0.05 6.73
CA ALA A 376 -28.17 -0.04 8.16
C ALA A 376 -26.67 -0.25 8.45
N SER A 377 -25.97 -1.04 7.63
CA SER A 377 -24.52 -1.22 7.74
C SER A 377 -23.75 0.05 7.37
N TYR A 378 -24.17 0.80 6.35
CA TYR A 378 -23.58 2.11 6.03
C TYR A 378 -23.82 3.14 7.14
N ASP A 379 -24.99 3.13 7.78
CA ASP A 379 -25.30 4.02 8.91
C ASP A 379 -24.40 3.71 10.12
N ARG A 380 -24.01 2.45 10.34
CA ARG A 380 -22.96 2.07 11.32
C ARG A 380 -21.56 2.55 10.90
N ALA A 381 -21.23 2.44 9.62
CA ALA A 381 -19.90 2.80 9.10
C ALA A 381 -19.64 4.32 9.08
N GLN A 382 -20.68 5.13 8.85
CA GLN A 382 -20.59 6.59 8.70
C GLN A 382 -19.89 7.29 9.87
N PRO A 383 -20.30 7.14 11.14
CA PRO A 383 -19.62 7.82 12.26
C PRO A 383 -18.16 7.39 12.42
N ILE A 384 -17.83 6.14 12.09
CA ILE A 384 -16.44 5.64 12.08
C ILE A 384 -15.64 6.37 10.99
N ALA A 385 -16.20 6.48 9.79
CA ALA A 385 -15.56 7.17 8.67
C ALA A 385 -15.41 8.69 8.90
N GLU A 386 -16.34 9.32 9.60
CA GLU A 386 -16.24 10.73 10.00
C GLU A 386 -15.11 10.95 11.00
N LYS A 387 -14.98 10.07 12.00
CA LYS A 387 -13.95 10.17 13.03
C LYS A 387 -12.55 9.85 12.51
N GLN A 388 -12.41 8.81 11.70
CA GLN A 388 -11.08 8.28 11.32
C GLN A 388 -10.95 7.79 9.87
N GLY A 389 -12.00 7.88 9.06
CA GLY A 389 -11.96 7.48 7.64
C GLY A 389 -11.27 8.49 6.74
N SER A 390 -10.81 8.00 5.58
CA SER A 390 -10.30 8.86 4.51
C SER A 390 -11.44 9.60 3.78
N PRO A 391 -11.14 10.67 3.03
CA PRO A 391 -12.12 11.30 2.13
C PRO A 391 -12.75 10.28 1.16
N PHE A 392 -11.94 9.38 0.60
CA PHE A 392 -12.40 8.26 -0.22
C PHE A 392 -13.46 7.40 0.49
N ALA A 393 -13.22 6.99 1.74
CA ALA A 393 -14.15 6.15 2.49
C ALA A 393 -15.50 6.84 2.69
N ARG A 394 -15.50 8.14 3.03
CA ARG A 394 -16.72 8.94 3.18
C ARG A 394 -17.49 9.11 1.87
N ALA A 395 -16.78 9.34 0.76
CA ALA A 395 -17.38 9.45 -0.56
C ALA A 395 -18.03 8.12 -1.00
N ILE A 396 -17.38 6.98 -0.77
CA ILE A 396 -17.95 5.64 -1.04
C ILE A 396 -19.23 5.43 -0.23
N ILE A 397 -19.23 5.70 1.08
CA ILE A 397 -20.43 5.55 1.91
C ILE A 397 -21.56 6.43 1.39
N THR A 398 -21.27 7.70 1.08
CA THR A 398 -22.27 8.65 0.57
C THR A 398 -22.92 8.16 -0.72
N GLY A 399 -22.12 7.74 -1.70
CA GLY A 399 -22.64 7.26 -2.99
C GLY A 399 -23.40 5.94 -2.90
N GLN A 400 -22.91 4.99 -2.10
CA GLN A 400 -23.58 3.70 -1.94
C GLN A 400 -24.88 3.80 -1.13
N ARG A 401 -24.97 4.74 -0.18
CA ARG A 401 -26.23 5.11 0.46
C ARG A 401 -27.21 5.71 -0.56
N ALA A 402 -26.76 6.61 -1.44
CA ALA A 402 -27.60 7.16 -2.50
C ALA A 402 -28.21 6.05 -3.38
N CYS A 403 -27.39 5.07 -3.79
CA CYS A 403 -27.83 3.93 -4.58
C CYS A 403 -28.84 3.06 -3.81
N SER A 404 -28.54 2.64 -2.58
CA SER A 404 -29.46 1.84 -1.76
C SER A 404 -30.79 2.56 -1.47
N LEU A 405 -30.75 3.87 -1.17
CA LEU A 405 -31.97 4.68 -0.97
C LEU A 405 -32.82 4.72 -2.24
N HIS A 406 -32.19 4.91 -3.41
CA HIS A 406 -32.88 4.93 -4.69
C HIS A 406 -33.57 3.59 -4.98
N THR A 407 -32.86 2.48 -4.81
CA THR A 407 -33.43 1.13 -5.02
C THR A 407 -34.59 0.83 -4.06
N LEU A 408 -34.58 1.40 -2.86
CA LEU A 408 -35.68 1.30 -1.89
C LEU A 408 -36.83 2.29 -2.16
N GLY A 409 -36.80 3.06 -3.26
CA GLY A 409 -37.81 4.05 -3.63
C GLY A 409 -37.73 5.37 -2.87
N ARG A 410 -36.72 5.58 -2.02
CA ARG A 410 -36.50 6.79 -1.22
C ARG A 410 -35.78 7.86 -2.04
N THR A 411 -36.43 8.29 -3.12
CA THR A 411 -35.82 9.09 -4.20
C THR A 411 -35.31 10.46 -3.74
N ASP A 412 -36.06 11.17 -2.89
CA ASP A 412 -35.66 12.50 -2.40
C ASP A 412 -34.40 12.43 -1.53
N GLU A 413 -34.28 11.39 -0.71
CA GLU A 413 -33.11 11.15 0.14
C GLU A 413 -31.90 10.72 -0.71
N ALA A 414 -32.13 9.88 -1.72
CA ALA A 414 -31.09 9.52 -2.69
C ALA A 414 -30.56 10.76 -3.45
N ALA A 415 -31.45 11.66 -3.87
CA ALA A 415 -31.06 12.91 -4.53
C ALA A 415 -30.26 13.84 -3.61
N ALA A 416 -30.62 13.92 -2.33
CA ALA A 416 -29.84 14.66 -1.33
C ALA A 416 -28.44 14.07 -1.14
N MET A 417 -28.32 12.74 -1.07
CA MET A 417 -27.01 12.07 -1.01
C MET A 417 -26.18 12.28 -2.27
N LEU A 418 -26.80 12.24 -3.45
CA LEU A 418 -26.10 12.49 -4.70
C LEU A 418 -25.56 13.93 -4.79
N LYS A 419 -26.31 14.91 -4.27
CA LYS A 419 -25.84 16.30 -4.15
C LYS A 419 -24.68 16.42 -3.17
N ALA A 420 -24.69 15.69 -2.06
CA ALA A 420 -23.56 15.66 -1.13
C ALA A 420 -22.32 15.03 -1.76
N LEU A 421 -22.50 13.95 -2.54
CA LEU A 421 -21.44 13.27 -3.26
C LEU A 421 -20.80 14.16 -4.33
N GLU A 422 -21.58 15.00 -5.01
CA GLU A 422 -21.09 15.89 -6.06
C GLU A 422 -19.89 16.72 -5.59
N ALA A 423 -19.93 17.25 -4.36
CA ALA A 423 -18.83 18.06 -3.81
C ALA A 423 -17.51 17.30 -3.60
N VAL A 424 -17.58 15.97 -3.50
CA VAL A 424 -16.44 15.07 -3.18
C VAL A 424 -16.25 13.97 -4.23
N ARG A 425 -16.87 14.10 -5.41
CA ARG A 425 -16.94 13.06 -6.45
C ARG A 425 -15.57 12.51 -6.91
N LEU A 426 -14.53 13.36 -6.89
CA LEU A 426 -13.17 12.95 -7.25
C LEU A 426 -12.47 12.16 -6.14
N ASP A 427 -12.93 12.27 -4.89
CA ASP A 427 -12.39 11.47 -3.78
C ASP A 427 -12.68 9.97 -3.98
N ALA A 428 -13.70 9.60 -4.76
CA ALA A 428 -14.01 8.22 -5.13
C ALA A 428 -14.59 8.11 -6.55
N VAL A 429 -13.77 8.40 -7.57
CA VAL A 429 -14.19 8.49 -9.00
C VAL A 429 -15.06 7.31 -9.46
N GLN A 430 -14.56 6.07 -9.34
CA GLN A 430 -15.29 4.88 -9.81
C GLN A 430 -16.63 4.72 -9.08
N GLY A 431 -16.62 4.89 -7.75
CA GLY A 431 -17.83 4.80 -6.94
C GLY A 431 -18.82 5.91 -7.29
N SER A 432 -18.36 7.13 -7.53
CA SER A 432 -19.22 8.27 -7.82
C SER A 432 -19.92 8.16 -9.17
N ILE A 433 -19.19 7.74 -10.21
CA ILE A 433 -19.78 7.46 -11.53
C ILE A 433 -20.84 6.36 -11.41
N GLY A 434 -20.51 5.25 -10.74
CA GLY A 434 -21.47 4.15 -10.52
C GLY A 434 -22.69 4.57 -9.71
N SER A 435 -22.52 5.35 -8.62
CA SER A 435 -23.63 5.83 -7.80
C SER A 435 -24.54 6.80 -8.56
N ALA A 436 -23.99 7.70 -9.39
CA ALA A 436 -24.79 8.56 -10.24
C ALA A 436 -25.65 7.75 -11.23
N MET A 437 -25.07 6.72 -11.87
CA MET A 437 -25.83 5.81 -12.73
C MET A 437 -26.91 5.04 -11.98
N CYS A 438 -26.61 4.54 -10.78
CA CYS A 438 -27.58 3.81 -9.97
C CYS A 438 -28.82 4.65 -9.64
N VAL A 439 -28.64 5.96 -9.41
CA VAL A 439 -29.73 6.91 -9.14
C VAL A 439 -30.38 7.43 -10.45
N GLY A 440 -30.02 6.87 -11.61
CA GLY A 440 -30.57 7.24 -12.92
C GLY A 440 -30.04 8.56 -13.49
N ARG A 441 -28.91 9.07 -12.99
CA ARG A 441 -28.28 10.33 -13.41
C ARG A 441 -27.06 10.08 -14.28
N ASP A 442 -27.31 9.49 -15.45
CA ASP A 442 -26.27 9.26 -16.48
C ASP A 442 -25.60 10.57 -16.91
N ASP A 443 -26.34 11.69 -16.91
CA ASP A 443 -25.81 13.02 -17.22
C ASP A 443 -24.69 13.45 -16.27
N LEU A 444 -24.90 13.24 -14.95
CA LEU A 444 -23.86 13.48 -13.95
C LEU A 444 -22.72 12.47 -14.05
N ALA A 445 -23.04 11.20 -14.26
CA ALA A 445 -22.03 10.15 -14.42
C ALA A 445 -21.08 10.44 -15.60
N ILE A 446 -21.62 10.90 -16.74
CA ILE A 446 -20.86 11.33 -17.91
C ILE A 446 -20.01 12.56 -17.58
N ALA A 447 -20.60 13.59 -16.96
CA ALA A 447 -19.87 14.82 -16.62
C ALA A 447 -18.69 14.54 -15.67
N TRP A 448 -18.90 13.71 -14.65
CA TRP A 448 -17.86 13.35 -13.68
C TRP A 448 -16.78 12.44 -14.29
N ALA A 449 -17.15 11.55 -15.21
CA ALA A 449 -16.20 10.75 -15.96
C ALA A 449 -15.32 11.62 -16.87
N LEU A 450 -15.89 12.61 -17.57
CA LEU A 450 -15.15 13.57 -18.39
C LEU A 450 -14.17 14.39 -17.55
N GLU A 451 -14.61 14.91 -16.41
CA GLU A 451 -13.75 15.65 -15.49
C GLU A 451 -12.59 14.79 -14.98
N ALA A 452 -12.87 13.57 -14.54
CA ALA A 452 -11.85 12.67 -14.04
C ALA A 452 -10.87 12.21 -15.13
N LEU A 453 -11.31 12.06 -16.38
CA LEU A 453 -10.42 11.78 -17.52
C LEU A 453 -9.51 12.97 -17.87
N ALA A 454 -9.97 14.20 -17.65
CA ALA A 454 -9.18 15.39 -17.94
C ALA A 454 -8.01 15.58 -16.95
N ASP A 455 -8.17 15.18 -15.69
CA ASP A 455 -7.16 15.33 -14.64
C ASP A 455 -6.18 14.14 -14.59
N ASP A 456 -4.86 14.40 -14.64
CA ASP A 456 -3.83 13.35 -14.66
C ASP A 456 -3.85 12.46 -13.39
N THR A 457 -4.27 13.00 -12.25
CA THR A 457 -4.32 12.26 -10.97
C THR A 457 -5.46 11.23 -10.98
N HIS A 458 -6.62 11.63 -11.48
CA HIS A 458 -7.84 10.82 -11.45
C HIS A 458 -8.04 9.98 -12.73
N ARG A 459 -7.39 10.36 -13.84
CA ARG A 459 -7.54 9.71 -15.14
C ARG A 459 -7.32 8.20 -15.10
N PRO A 460 -6.28 7.64 -14.44
CA PRO A 460 -6.12 6.18 -14.36
C PRO A 460 -7.32 5.47 -13.72
N VAL A 461 -7.94 6.08 -12.71
CA VAL A 461 -9.12 5.54 -12.02
C VAL A 461 -10.36 5.65 -12.90
N ALA A 462 -10.53 6.77 -13.62
CA ALA A 462 -11.61 6.95 -14.59
C ALA A 462 -11.52 5.95 -15.75
N ILE A 463 -10.31 5.71 -16.27
CA ILE A 463 -10.06 4.70 -17.30
C ILE A 463 -10.45 3.31 -16.80
N ALA A 464 -10.08 2.96 -15.56
CA ALA A 464 -10.45 1.68 -14.96
C ALA A 464 -11.98 1.54 -14.78
N ALA A 465 -12.65 2.60 -14.33
CA ALA A 465 -14.11 2.61 -14.17
C ALA A 465 -14.87 2.42 -15.49
N LEU A 466 -14.32 2.93 -16.59
CA LEU A 466 -14.90 2.83 -17.93
C LEU A 466 -14.47 1.55 -18.68
N GLN A 467 -13.71 0.65 -18.06
CA GLN A 467 -13.51 -0.68 -18.63
C GLN A 467 -14.78 -1.55 -18.48
N PRO A 468 -15.01 -2.51 -19.37
CA PRO A 468 -16.10 -3.47 -19.22
C PRO A 468 -15.99 -4.28 -17.92
N ARG A 469 -17.13 -4.76 -17.44
CA ARG A 469 -17.26 -5.49 -16.18
C ARG A 469 -16.35 -6.73 -16.07
N TYR A 470 -16.00 -7.36 -17.20
CA TYR A 470 -15.06 -8.49 -17.20
C TYR A 470 -13.62 -8.11 -16.82
N MET A 471 -13.26 -6.82 -16.86
CA MET A 471 -11.94 -6.33 -16.44
C MET A 471 -11.84 -6.11 -14.93
N GLU A 472 -12.94 -6.27 -14.21
CA GLU A 472 -12.89 -6.24 -12.75
C GLU A 472 -12.12 -7.44 -12.24
N ASN A 473 -11.18 -7.20 -11.34
CA ASN A 473 -10.35 -8.28 -10.80
C ASN A 473 -11.16 -9.16 -9.83
N THR A 474 -12.16 -8.57 -9.16
CA THR A 474 -13.08 -9.27 -8.26
C THR A 474 -14.45 -9.42 -8.90
N PRO A 475 -15.21 -10.49 -8.63
CA PRO A 475 -16.54 -10.68 -9.19
C PRO A 475 -17.51 -9.51 -8.87
N PRO A 476 -17.96 -8.75 -9.87
CA PRO A 476 -18.93 -7.66 -9.68
C PRO A 476 -20.28 -8.21 -9.22
N ALA A 477 -21.13 -7.39 -8.61
CA ALA A 477 -22.52 -7.79 -8.43
C ALA A 477 -23.27 -7.86 -9.78
N TRP A 478 -24.36 -8.61 -9.79
CA TRP A 478 -25.22 -8.75 -10.98
C TRP A 478 -25.93 -7.45 -11.35
N ASN A 479 -26.20 -6.61 -10.35
CA ASN A 479 -26.98 -5.39 -10.50
C ASN A 479 -26.11 -4.12 -10.41
N ASP A 480 -24.79 -4.27 -10.36
CA ASP A 480 -23.90 -3.10 -10.35
C ASP A 480 -24.04 -2.36 -11.69
N PRO A 481 -24.17 -1.03 -11.69
CA PRO A 481 -24.12 -0.25 -12.92
C PRO A 481 -22.83 -0.53 -13.69
N GLU A 482 -22.90 -0.57 -15.02
CA GLU A 482 -21.73 -0.78 -15.89
C GLU A 482 -21.32 0.55 -16.54
N PRO A 483 -20.33 1.29 -16.00
CA PRO A 483 -20.00 2.63 -16.51
C PRO A 483 -19.46 2.63 -17.94
N ASN A 484 -18.89 1.52 -18.40
CA ASN A 484 -18.50 1.36 -19.80
C ASN A 484 -19.65 1.63 -20.78
N LEU A 485 -20.90 1.32 -20.41
CA LEU A 485 -22.08 1.58 -21.24
C LEU A 485 -22.33 3.07 -21.50
N LEU A 486 -21.75 3.97 -20.69
CA LEU A 486 -21.83 5.41 -20.92
C LEU A 486 -21.08 5.84 -22.18
N LEU A 487 -20.07 5.09 -22.63
CA LEU A 487 -19.34 5.37 -23.87
C LEU A 487 -20.26 5.32 -25.10
N ALA A 488 -21.22 4.38 -25.11
CA ALA A 488 -22.21 4.31 -26.18
C ALA A 488 -23.28 5.40 -26.08
N LYS A 489 -23.50 5.96 -24.88
CA LYS A 489 -24.50 7.02 -24.63
C LYS A 489 -23.97 8.43 -24.88
N SER A 490 -22.65 8.63 -24.82
CA SER A 490 -22.01 9.94 -25.00
C SER A 490 -20.82 9.87 -25.96
N PRO A 491 -20.98 10.37 -27.21
CA PRO A 491 -19.87 10.48 -28.17
C PRO A 491 -18.70 11.33 -27.65
N GLU A 492 -19.00 12.34 -26.82
CA GLU A 492 -17.98 13.18 -26.18
C GLU A 492 -17.12 12.36 -25.20
N LEU A 493 -17.76 11.57 -24.34
CA LEU A 493 -17.06 10.70 -23.39
C LEU A 493 -16.25 9.62 -24.12
N ALA A 494 -16.81 9.01 -25.15
CA ALA A 494 -16.10 8.04 -25.99
C ALA A 494 -14.83 8.67 -26.61
N ALA A 495 -14.96 9.84 -27.22
CA ALA A 495 -13.82 10.55 -27.81
C ALA A 495 -12.77 10.97 -26.75
N ALA A 496 -13.20 11.37 -25.55
CA ALA A 496 -12.29 11.68 -24.44
C ALA A 496 -11.54 10.43 -23.95
N PHE A 497 -12.25 9.31 -23.80
CA PHE A 497 -11.68 8.04 -23.38
C PHE A 497 -10.68 7.48 -24.40
N GLU A 498 -11.02 7.46 -25.69
CA GLU A 498 -10.17 6.90 -26.76
C GLU A 498 -8.83 7.64 -26.93
N LYS A 499 -8.79 8.93 -26.57
CA LYS A 499 -7.55 9.72 -26.57
C LYS A 499 -6.53 9.20 -25.56
N VAL A 500 -6.99 8.66 -24.43
CA VAL A 500 -6.13 8.30 -23.29
C VAL A 500 -6.13 6.80 -22.96
N ALA A 501 -7.05 6.04 -23.54
CA ALA A 501 -7.23 4.63 -23.26
C ALA A 501 -7.73 3.83 -24.48
N ARG A 502 -7.83 2.52 -24.29
CA ARG A 502 -8.65 1.61 -25.08
C ARG A 502 -9.53 0.77 -24.17
N VAL A 503 -10.60 0.20 -24.73
CA VAL A 503 -11.25 -0.95 -24.12
C VAL A 503 -10.29 -2.14 -24.27
N VAL A 504 -9.92 -2.77 -23.15
CA VAL A 504 -9.06 -3.96 -23.17
C VAL A 504 -9.84 -5.12 -23.80
N PRO A 505 -9.29 -5.85 -24.78
CA PRO A 505 -9.97 -7.00 -25.38
C PRO A 505 -10.40 -8.06 -24.34
N GLU A 506 -11.60 -8.64 -24.50
CA GLU A 506 -12.16 -9.63 -23.58
C GLU A 506 -11.28 -10.87 -23.39
N ARG A 507 -10.48 -11.24 -24.39
CA ARG A 507 -9.49 -12.32 -24.24
C ARG A 507 -8.51 -12.09 -23.10
N PHE A 508 -8.34 -10.87 -22.61
CA PHE A 508 -7.49 -10.51 -21.48
C PHE A 508 -8.29 -10.28 -20.18
N ALA A 509 -9.54 -10.74 -20.11
CA ALA A 509 -10.34 -10.67 -18.90
C ALA A 509 -9.73 -11.53 -17.77
N PRO A 510 -9.40 -10.97 -16.59
CA PRO A 510 -8.84 -11.73 -15.48
C PRO A 510 -9.77 -12.87 -15.03
N LEU A 511 -9.19 -14.03 -14.71
CA LEU A 511 -9.94 -15.21 -14.23
C LEU A 511 -10.72 -14.94 -12.95
N GLY A 512 -10.19 -14.14 -12.03
CA GLY A 512 -10.86 -13.75 -10.79
C GLY A 512 -12.20 -13.04 -10.99
N GLY A 513 -12.38 -12.31 -12.10
CA GLY A 513 -13.63 -11.61 -12.44
C GLY A 513 -14.68 -12.48 -13.16
N LYS A 514 -14.28 -13.63 -13.70
CA LYS A 514 -15.15 -14.50 -14.52
C LYS A 514 -16.29 -15.25 -13.82
N PRO A 515 -16.27 -15.56 -12.51
CA PRO A 515 -17.34 -16.34 -11.87
C PRO A 515 -18.77 -15.79 -12.05
N ARG A 516 -18.97 -14.61 -12.65
CA ARG A 516 -20.29 -14.00 -12.92
C ARG A 516 -20.51 -13.47 -14.34
N LEU A 517 -19.99 -14.15 -15.35
CA LEU A 517 -20.31 -13.84 -16.76
C LEU A 517 -21.54 -14.61 -17.31
N GLY A 518 -22.25 -15.41 -16.49
CA GLY A 518 -23.49 -16.10 -16.87
C GLY A 518 -24.77 -15.27 -16.60
N PRO A 519 -25.98 -15.72 -16.97
CA PRO A 519 -27.20 -15.08 -16.49
C PRO A 519 -27.40 -15.30 -14.98
N LYS A 520 -28.03 -14.33 -14.30
CA LYS A 520 -28.48 -14.43 -12.89
C LYS A 520 -29.16 -15.79 -12.67
N PRO A 521 -28.76 -16.61 -11.68
CA PRO A 521 -29.56 -17.77 -11.29
C PRO A 521 -30.97 -17.29 -10.97
N ALA A 522 -31.99 -17.90 -11.58
CA ALA A 522 -33.39 -17.55 -11.30
C ALA A 522 -33.58 -17.54 -9.78
N SER A 523 -33.95 -16.38 -9.23
CA SER A 523 -34.08 -16.20 -7.79
C SER A 523 -35.16 -17.15 -7.29
N SER A 524 -34.75 -18.18 -6.56
CA SER A 524 -35.65 -18.94 -5.72
C SER A 524 -35.85 -18.16 -4.43
N GLN A 525 -36.66 -17.11 -4.44
CA GLN A 525 -37.43 -16.73 -3.27
C GLN A 525 -38.83 -16.22 -3.68
N PRO A 526 -39.88 -16.62 -2.94
CA PRO A 526 -41.22 -16.03 -3.07
C PRO A 526 -41.29 -14.59 -2.58
#